data_AF-A0A8I6WD43-F1
#
_entry.id   AF-A0A8I6WD43-F1
#
_cell.length_a   1.000
_cell.length_b   1.000
_cell.length_c   1.000
_cell.angle_alpha   90.00
_cell.angle_beta   90.00
_cell.angle_gamma   90.00
#
_symmetry.space_group_name_H-M   'P 1'
#
loop_
_entity.id
_entity.type
_entity.pdbx_description
1 polymer ?
#
loop_
_entity_poly.entity_id
_entity_poly.type
_entity_poly.pdbx_seq_one_letter_code
_entity_poly.pdbx_strand_id
1 'polypeptide(L)'
;MASLATFSWISLYLLAVLLAPASAQDPTAGFTAVSLSESNFQLQKPYNMPSSARYSFDGTVRRMWVLSSDEPFSPQSDTKPRTEMRMTGHDYSSGVWQFEGSVYVPSGTSGVSIMQVFGGGETATTLMLHVYNGALRYYNQKPVEDNIYNRWLRVNVIHDVGASRLTVFINGQQKLSEPGRGGNSHYFKFGVYTQREASSRMESRWKNVRILKKN
;
A
#
# COMPACT_ATOMS: atom_id res chain seq x y z
N MET A 1 64.17 25.22 39.59
CA MET A 1 62.74 24.85 39.50
C MET A 1 62.11 25.69 38.40
N ALA A 2 61.85 25.10 37.23
CA ALA A 2 60.82 25.52 36.27
C ALA A 2 60.81 24.47 35.15
N SER A 3 59.78 23.62 35.15
CA SER A 3 59.48 22.63 34.10
C SER A 3 58.76 23.34 32.96
N LEU A 4 59.29 23.26 31.73
CA LEU A 4 58.60 23.70 30.52
C LEU A 4 57.83 22.50 29.94
N ALA A 5 56.52 22.48 30.14
CA ALA A 5 55.63 21.51 29.54
C ALA A 5 55.34 21.90 28.08
N THR A 6 55.77 21.08 27.13
CA THR A 6 55.38 21.19 25.72
C THR A 6 54.03 20.48 25.52
N PHE A 7 52.97 21.25 25.24
CA PHE A 7 51.69 20.69 24.81
C PHE A 7 51.74 20.43 23.29
N SER A 8 51.77 19.15 22.90
CA SER A 8 51.59 18.71 21.52
C SER A 8 50.10 18.66 21.20
N TRP A 9 49.65 19.51 20.28
CA TRP A 9 48.28 19.53 19.79
C TRP A 9 48.16 18.54 18.64
N ILE A 10 47.61 17.35 18.90
CA ILE A 10 47.23 16.41 17.85
C ILE A 10 45.88 16.89 17.29
N SER A 11 45.90 17.50 16.10
CA SER A 11 44.69 17.82 15.35
C SER A 11 44.12 16.53 14.75
N LEU A 12 43.02 16.05 15.33
CA LEU A 12 42.24 14.92 14.80
C LEU A 12 41.40 15.42 13.62
N TYR A 13 41.84 15.15 12.39
CA TYR A 13 41.02 15.39 11.19
C TYR A 13 39.90 14.34 11.14
N LEU A 14 38.70 14.73 11.56
CA LEU A 14 37.49 13.93 11.35
C LEU A 14 37.15 13.96 9.85
N LEU A 15 37.47 12.87 9.14
CA LEU A 15 37.01 12.67 7.77
C LEU A 15 35.53 12.30 7.82
N ALA A 16 34.64 13.29 7.71
CA ALA A 16 33.22 13.07 7.53
C ALA A 16 33.00 12.49 6.13
N VAL A 17 32.94 11.16 6.02
CA VAL A 17 32.45 10.48 4.82
C VAL A 17 30.96 10.80 4.72
N LEU A 18 30.61 11.75 3.87
CA LEU A 18 29.25 11.96 3.39
C LEU A 18 28.82 10.69 2.64
N LEU A 19 28.20 9.75 3.36
CA LEU A 19 27.44 8.67 2.75
C LEU A 19 26.27 9.33 2.02
N ALA A 20 26.44 9.61 0.73
CA ALA A 20 25.31 9.90 -0.14
C ALA A 20 24.31 8.76 0.03
N PRO A 21 23.02 9.03 0.31
CA PRO A 21 22.04 7.96 0.35
C PRO A 21 22.09 7.24 -0.99
N ALA A 22 22.25 5.90 -0.96
CA ALA A 22 22.14 5.07 -2.14
C ALA A 22 20.88 5.53 -2.88
N SER A 23 21.02 5.95 -4.14
CA SER A 23 19.88 6.41 -4.93
C SER A 23 18.82 5.32 -4.86
N ALA A 24 17.71 5.62 -4.18
CA ALA A 24 16.61 4.66 -4.07
C ALA A 24 16.19 4.31 -5.49
N GLN A 25 16.47 3.07 -5.90
CA GLN A 25 16.19 2.62 -7.24
C GLN A 25 14.69 2.78 -7.49
N ASP A 26 14.31 3.41 -8.60
CA ASP A 26 12.92 3.61 -8.95
C ASP A 26 12.20 2.25 -8.94
N PRO A 27 11.17 2.04 -8.09
CA PRO A 27 10.47 0.75 -8.00
C PRO A 27 9.80 0.37 -9.33
N THR A 28 9.65 1.31 -10.26
CA THR A 28 9.10 1.09 -11.60
C THR A 28 10.16 0.77 -12.66
N ALA A 29 11.47 0.79 -12.32
CA ALA A 29 12.54 0.59 -13.29
C ALA A 29 12.37 -0.73 -14.05
N GLY A 30 12.27 -0.65 -15.38
CA GLY A 30 12.08 -1.80 -16.29
C GLY A 30 10.66 -2.34 -16.38
N PHE A 31 9.68 -1.77 -15.68
CA PHE A 31 8.28 -2.12 -15.84
C PHE A 31 7.63 -1.37 -17.01
N THR A 32 6.67 -2.02 -17.65
CA THR A 32 5.80 -1.41 -18.65
C THR A 32 4.41 -1.24 -18.06
N ALA A 33 3.86 -0.02 -18.13
CA ALA A 33 2.50 0.24 -17.68
C ALA A 33 1.49 -0.47 -18.60
N VAL A 34 0.47 -1.09 -18.01
CA VAL A 34 -0.67 -1.60 -18.78
C VAL A 34 -1.66 -0.47 -19.02
N SER A 35 -2.38 -0.54 -20.14
CA SER A 35 -3.46 0.41 -20.43
C SER A 35 -4.64 0.17 -19.47
N LEU A 36 -5.08 1.22 -18.80
CA LEU A 36 -6.24 1.22 -17.91
C LEU A 36 -7.27 2.23 -18.39
N SER A 37 -8.53 1.82 -18.34
CA SER A 37 -9.71 2.66 -18.53
C SER A 37 -10.64 2.52 -17.31
N GLU A 38 -11.69 3.34 -17.21
CA GLU A 38 -12.63 3.26 -16.08
C GLU A 38 -13.29 1.88 -15.93
N SER A 39 -13.43 1.11 -17.01
CA SER A 39 -14.00 -0.25 -16.94
C SER A 39 -13.12 -1.23 -16.15
N ASN A 40 -11.84 -0.93 -15.98
CA ASN A 40 -10.92 -1.73 -15.17
C ASN A 40 -11.12 -1.52 -13.65
N PHE A 41 -11.83 -0.48 -13.24
CA PHE A 41 -12.05 -0.11 -11.84
C PHE A 41 -13.41 -0.61 -11.36
N GLN A 42 -13.52 -1.90 -11.07
CA GLN A 42 -14.78 -2.48 -10.59
C GLN A 42 -15.02 -2.11 -9.12
N LEU A 43 -15.98 -1.23 -8.88
CA LEU A 43 -16.37 -0.80 -7.53
C LEU A 43 -17.12 -1.90 -6.78
N GLN A 44 -16.59 -2.30 -5.63
CA GLN A 44 -17.28 -3.04 -4.58
C GLN A 44 -17.66 -2.04 -3.48
N LYS A 45 -18.93 -2.05 -3.05
CA LYS A 45 -19.51 -1.13 -2.05
C LYS A 45 -20.53 -1.90 -1.19
N PRO A 46 -21.04 -1.35 -0.07
CA PRO A 46 -22.18 -1.94 0.62
C PRO A 46 -23.35 -2.18 -0.34
N TYR A 47 -23.94 -3.38 -0.30
CA TYR A 47 -24.92 -3.80 -1.31
C TYR A 47 -26.19 -2.94 -1.28
N ASN A 48 -26.60 -2.47 -0.09
CA ASN A 48 -27.85 -1.78 0.18
C ASN A 48 -27.82 -0.26 -0.06
N MET A 49 -26.75 0.29 -0.63
CA MET A 49 -26.60 1.74 -0.83
C MET A 49 -26.18 2.08 -2.27
N PRO A 50 -26.52 3.27 -2.81
CA PRO A 50 -25.95 3.72 -4.09
C PRO A 50 -24.44 3.98 -3.97
N SER A 51 -23.72 3.99 -5.10
CA SER A 51 -22.26 4.24 -5.12
C SER A 51 -21.90 5.59 -4.52
N SER A 52 -22.66 6.64 -4.83
CA SER A 52 -22.46 8.00 -4.31
C SER A 52 -22.51 8.12 -2.79
N ALA A 53 -23.10 7.14 -2.08
CA ALA A 53 -23.15 7.15 -0.63
C ALA A 53 -21.78 6.90 0.02
N ARG A 54 -20.87 6.24 -0.69
CA ARG A 54 -19.57 5.77 -0.15
C ARG A 54 -18.38 5.97 -1.07
N TYR A 55 -18.62 6.43 -2.29
CA TYR A 55 -17.61 6.65 -3.32
C TYR A 55 -17.87 7.96 -4.07
N SER A 56 -16.79 8.69 -4.37
CA SER A 56 -16.81 9.80 -5.33
C SER A 56 -15.52 9.84 -6.14
N PHE A 57 -15.60 10.38 -7.36
CA PHE A 57 -14.46 10.61 -8.23
C PHE A 57 -14.66 11.89 -9.02
N ASP A 58 -13.69 12.79 -8.95
CA ASP A 58 -13.70 14.11 -9.61
C ASP A 58 -12.89 14.12 -10.92
N GLY A 59 -12.49 12.95 -11.41
CA GLY A 59 -11.58 12.80 -12.55
C GLY A 59 -10.10 12.72 -12.16
N THR A 60 -9.74 13.07 -10.92
CA THR A 60 -8.36 13.02 -10.42
C THR A 60 -8.23 12.15 -9.17
N VAL A 61 -9.10 12.34 -8.19
CA VAL A 61 -9.05 11.70 -6.88
C VAL A 61 -10.28 10.84 -6.65
N ARG A 62 -10.07 9.53 -6.52
CA ARG A 62 -11.08 8.58 -6.05
C ARG A 62 -11.13 8.63 -4.53
N ARG A 63 -12.27 9.03 -3.97
CA ARG A 63 -12.52 9.03 -2.53
C ARG A 63 -13.42 7.85 -2.20
N MET A 64 -13.01 7.02 -1.24
CA MET A 64 -13.73 5.84 -0.80
C MET A 64 -13.83 5.87 0.72
N TRP A 65 -15.02 5.69 1.26
CA TRP A 65 -15.24 5.58 2.70
C TRP A 65 -16.25 4.49 3.02
N VAL A 66 -16.21 4.00 4.26
CA VAL A 66 -17.22 3.13 4.87
C VAL A 66 -17.43 3.52 6.33
N LEU A 67 -18.59 3.20 6.85
CA LEU A 67 -18.86 3.17 8.27
C LEU A 67 -18.68 1.74 8.79
N SER A 68 -18.29 1.58 10.06
CA SER A 68 -18.16 0.26 10.68
C SER A 68 -19.49 -0.50 10.76
N SER A 69 -20.62 0.23 10.68
CA SER A 69 -21.99 -0.27 10.70
C SER A 69 -22.61 -0.46 9.31
N ASP A 70 -21.85 -0.22 8.23
CA ASP A 70 -22.38 -0.49 6.88
C ASP A 70 -22.60 -1.99 6.67
N GLU A 71 -23.31 -2.34 5.61
CA GLU A 71 -23.47 -3.74 5.20
C GLU A 71 -22.25 -4.26 4.41
N PRO A 72 -22.08 -5.59 4.31
CA PRO A 72 -21.12 -6.22 3.41
C PRO A 72 -21.30 -5.83 1.93
N PHE A 73 -20.35 -6.24 1.10
CA PHE A 73 -20.42 -6.01 -0.35
C PHE A 73 -21.58 -6.78 -1.03
N SER A 74 -22.01 -7.89 -0.45
CA SER A 74 -23.07 -8.76 -0.99
C SER A 74 -23.99 -9.24 0.13
N PRO A 75 -25.31 -9.41 -0.12
CA PRO A 75 -26.25 -9.87 0.91
C PRO A 75 -25.91 -11.23 1.54
N GLN A 76 -25.20 -12.09 0.81
CA GLN A 76 -24.83 -13.43 1.26
C GLN A 76 -23.42 -13.50 1.88
N SER A 77 -22.73 -12.36 2.03
CA SER A 77 -21.37 -12.33 2.57
C SER A 77 -21.38 -12.04 4.06
N ASP A 78 -20.57 -12.77 4.81
CA ASP A 78 -20.24 -12.51 6.22
C ASP A 78 -19.04 -11.55 6.38
N THR A 79 -18.48 -11.07 5.26
CA THR A 79 -17.31 -10.20 5.30
C THR A 79 -17.68 -8.81 5.79
N LYS A 80 -16.72 -8.13 6.42
CA LYS A 80 -16.90 -6.75 6.88
C LYS A 80 -17.13 -5.78 5.71
N PRO A 81 -17.67 -4.58 5.98
CA PRO A 81 -17.97 -3.59 4.94
C PRO A 81 -16.74 -3.15 4.16
N ARG A 82 -16.95 -2.77 2.89
CA ARG A 82 -15.90 -2.20 2.04
C ARG A 82 -16.45 -1.23 1.04
N THR A 83 -15.63 -0.25 0.69
CA THR A 83 -15.73 0.48 -0.56
C THR A 83 -14.36 0.41 -1.23
N GLU A 84 -14.24 -0.45 -2.22
CA GLU A 84 -12.95 -0.90 -2.74
C GLU A 84 -13.04 -1.14 -4.25
N MET A 85 -12.01 -0.73 -4.98
CA MET A 85 -11.84 -1.06 -6.38
C MET A 85 -11.16 -2.41 -6.51
N ARG A 86 -11.79 -3.35 -7.20
CA ARG A 86 -11.14 -4.55 -7.74
C ARG A 86 -10.67 -4.24 -9.15
N MET A 87 -9.37 -4.35 -9.38
CA MET A 87 -8.80 -4.14 -10.72
C MET A 87 -9.13 -5.33 -11.60
N THR A 88 -9.67 -5.09 -12.79
CA THR A 88 -10.15 -6.12 -13.73
C THR A 88 -9.40 -6.09 -15.06
N GLY A 89 -9.44 -7.21 -15.79
CA GLY A 89 -8.83 -7.33 -17.13
C GLY A 89 -7.31 -7.53 -17.11
N HIS A 90 -6.70 -7.57 -15.93
CA HIS A 90 -5.26 -7.75 -15.71
C HIS A 90 -5.00 -8.70 -14.53
N ASP A 91 -5.90 -9.68 -14.35
CA ASP A 91 -5.67 -10.78 -13.42
C ASP A 91 -4.48 -11.60 -13.94
N TYR A 92 -3.66 -12.12 -13.03
CA TYR A 92 -2.38 -12.72 -13.39
C TYR A 92 -2.06 -13.96 -12.56
N SER A 93 -1.35 -14.90 -13.18
CA SER A 93 -0.90 -16.16 -12.57
C SER A 93 0.62 -16.38 -12.69
N SER A 94 1.32 -15.46 -13.35
CA SER A 94 2.77 -15.53 -13.60
C SER A 94 3.36 -14.14 -13.86
N GLY A 95 4.68 -14.07 -13.96
CA GLY A 95 5.43 -12.82 -14.20
C GLY A 95 5.57 -11.94 -12.96
N VAL A 96 5.99 -10.69 -13.18
CA VAL A 96 6.17 -9.71 -12.12
C VAL A 96 5.23 -8.54 -12.34
N TRP A 97 4.31 -8.34 -11.41
CA TRP A 97 3.26 -7.34 -11.50
C TRP A 97 3.39 -6.30 -10.41
N GLN A 98 3.02 -5.07 -10.73
CA GLN A 98 3.12 -3.94 -9.83
C GLN A 98 1.84 -3.13 -9.83
N PHE A 99 1.35 -2.81 -8.64
CA PHE A 99 0.42 -1.72 -8.40
C PHE A 99 1.20 -0.48 -7.99
N GLU A 100 0.87 0.67 -8.57
CA GLU A 100 1.32 1.99 -8.12
C GLU A 100 0.10 2.88 -7.86
N GLY A 101 0.13 3.67 -6.79
CA GLY A 101 -0.87 4.70 -6.54
C GLY A 101 -0.44 5.69 -5.47
N SER A 102 -0.96 6.91 -5.52
CA SER A 102 -0.81 7.88 -4.44
C SER A 102 -2.02 7.81 -3.51
N VAL A 103 -1.80 7.50 -2.24
CA VAL A 103 -2.85 7.39 -1.22
C VAL A 103 -2.79 8.53 -0.21
N TYR A 104 -3.94 9.01 0.22
CA TYR A 104 -4.13 9.89 1.36
C TYR A 104 -5.11 9.22 2.32
N VAL A 105 -4.75 9.16 3.61
CA VAL A 105 -5.59 8.60 4.66
C VAL A 105 -5.91 9.69 5.68
N PRO A 106 -7.19 10.10 5.84
CA PRO A 106 -7.56 11.05 6.87
C PRO A 106 -7.29 10.51 8.27
N SER A 107 -6.82 11.38 9.18
CA SER A 107 -6.66 11.06 10.60
C SER A 107 -7.96 10.53 11.21
N GLY A 108 -7.84 9.57 12.13
CA GLY A 108 -8.98 8.88 12.73
C GLY A 108 -9.41 7.61 11.98
N THR A 109 -8.84 7.32 10.80
CA THR A 109 -9.05 6.05 10.09
C THR A 109 -8.17 4.95 10.70
N SER A 110 -8.77 3.92 11.29
CA SER A 110 -8.06 2.78 11.88
C SER A 110 -8.81 1.46 11.66
N GLY A 111 -8.13 0.32 11.75
CA GLY A 111 -8.71 -1.01 11.58
C GLY A 111 -9.27 -1.25 10.19
N VAL A 112 -8.51 -0.89 9.15
CA VAL A 112 -8.95 -0.97 7.74
C VAL A 112 -7.80 -1.40 6.83
N SER A 113 -8.10 -2.19 5.81
CA SER A 113 -7.19 -2.45 4.69
C SER A 113 -7.40 -1.42 3.60
N ILE A 114 -6.31 -0.83 3.10
CA ILE A 114 -6.37 0.18 2.02
C ILE A 114 -5.86 -0.34 0.67
N MET A 115 -5.13 -1.45 0.67
CA MET A 115 -4.58 -2.07 -0.54
C MET A 115 -4.48 -3.59 -0.33
N GLN A 116 -4.78 -4.36 -1.37
CA GLN A 116 -4.64 -5.82 -1.36
C GLN A 116 -4.01 -6.34 -2.65
N VAL A 117 -3.31 -7.46 -2.50
CA VAL A 117 -3.12 -8.45 -3.57
C VAL A 117 -4.02 -9.63 -3.21
N PHE A 118 -5.12 -9.79 -3.94
CA PHE A 118 -6.00 -10.95 -3.79
C PHE A 118 -5.39 -12.17 -4.49
N GLY A 119 -5.81 -13.35 -4.08
CA GLY A 119 -5.31 -14.63 -4.58
C GLY A 119 -4.20 -15.13 -3.69
N GLY A 120 -4.39 -16.32 -3.13
CA GLY A 120 -3.44 -17.08 -2.31
C GLY A 120 -3.80 -18.56 -2.40
N GLY A 121 -2.90 -19.45 -2.00
CA GLY A 121 -3.14 -20.89 -2.00
C GLY A 121 -4.09 -21.31 -0.88
N GLU A 122 -3.65 -21.12 0.36
CA GLU A 122 -4.43 -21.47 1.57
C GLU A 122 -5.23 -20.29 2.14
N THR A 123 -5.00 -19.08 1.62
CA THR A 123 -5.62 -17.85 2.10
C THR A 123 -6.19 -17.04 0.94
N ALA A 124 -7.20 -16.22 1.19
CA ALA A 124 -7.85 -15.44 0.12
C ALA A 124 -6.95 -14.34 -0.48
N THR A 125 -5.93 -13.87 0.27
CA THR A 125 -5.05 -12.77 -0.14
C THR A 125 -3.61 -13.15 0.07
N THR A 126 -2.74 -12.68 -0.83
CA THR A 126 -1.28 -12.79 -0.68
C THR A 126 -0.72 -11.58 0.10
N LEU A 127 -1.37 -10.42 0.02
CA LEU A 127 -1.02 -9.23 0.81
C LEU A 127 -2.24 -8.35 1.11
N MET A 128 -2.21 -7.74 2.30
CA MET A 128 -3.05 -6.60 2.65
C MET A 128 -2.21 -5.55 3.38
N LEU A 129 -2.40 -4.27 3.04
CA LEU A 129 -1.85 -3.14 3.79
C LEU A 129 -2.92 -2.55 4.69
N HIS A 130 -2.79 -2.76 6.00
CA HIS A 130 -3.72 -2.26 6.99
C HIS A 130 -3.25 -0.94 7.58
N VAL A 131 -4.21 -0.10 7.97
CA VAL A 131 -3.98 1.09 8.77
C VAL A 131 -4.44 0.81 10.20
N TYR A 132 -3.54 0.98 11.16
CA TYR A 132 -3.84 0.96 12.59
C TYR A 132 -3.20 2.17 13.25
N ASN A 133 -4.01 3.05 13.82
CA ASN A 133 -3.58 4.19 14.65
C ASN A 133 -2.47 5.04 14.00
N GLY A 134 -2.60 5.32 12.69
CA GLY A 134 -1.66 6.15 11.94
C GLY A 134 -0.46 5.43 11.37
N ALA A 135 -0.35 4.11 11.59
CA ALA A 135 0.67 3.26 11.02
C ALA A 135 0.09 2.37 9.90
N LEU A 136 0.81 2.28 8.79
CA LEU A 136 0.62 1.29 7.76
C LEU A 136 1.34 0.00 8.14
N ARG A 137 0.69 -1.14 7.99
CA ARG A 137 1.20 -2.46 8.39
C ARG A 137 0.90 -3.52 7.34
N TYR A 138 1.75 -4.54 7.25
CA TYR A 138 1.45 -5.78 6.55
C TYR A 138 0.50 -6.62 7.41
N TYR A 139 -0.74 -6.76 6.95
CA TYR A 139 -1.86 -7.24 7.77
C TYR A 139 -1.86 -6.53 9.15
N ASN A 140 -2.14 -7.23 10.23
CA ASN A 140 -2.01 -6.72 11.61
C ASN A 140 -0.64 -7.03 12.24
N GLN A 141 0.38 -7.33 11.44
CA GLN A 141 1.63 -7.94 11.91
C GLN A 141 2.79 -6.94 11.88
N LYS A 142 3.41 -6.75 10.72
CA LYS A 142 4.69 -6.02 10.58
C LYS A 142 4.44 -4.55 10.22
N PRO A 143 5.14 -3.58 10.85
CA PRO A 143 5.05 -2.18 10.44
C PRO A 143 5.63 -1.99 9.03
N VAL A 144 5.07 -1.03 8.28
CA VAL A 144 5.51 -0.66 6.92
C VAL A 144 5.89 0.82 6.88
N GLU A 145 5.05 1.71 7.43
CA GLU A 145 5.32 3.15 7.49
C GLU A 145 4.47 3.78 8.61
N ASP A 146 5.06 4.64 9.42
CA ASP A 146 4.35 5.36 10.47
C ASP A 146 3.90 6.76 10.02
N ASN A 147 3.03 7.38 10.83
CA ASN A 147 2.57 8.76 10.65
C ASN A 147 2.02 9.02 9.25
N ILE A 148 1.16 8.13 8.74
CA ILE A 148 0.66 8.19 7.36
C ILE A 148 -0.50 9.16 7.16
N TYR A 149 -1.07 9.70 8.24
CA TYR A 149 -2.26 10.52 8.16
C TYR A 149 -2.02 11.87 7.50
N ASN A 150 -3.08 12.34 6.84
CA ASN A 150 -3.19 13.69 6.30
C ASN A 150 -2.06 14.11 5.34
N ARG A 151 -1.40 13.14 4.70
CA ARG A 151 -0.40 13.35 3.66
C ARG A 151 -0.59 12.36 2.52
N TRP A 152 -0.10 12.74 1.34
CA TRP A 152 -0.04 11.84 0.19
C TRP A 152 1.21 10.96 0.25
N LEU A 153 1.04 9.66 0.05
CA LEU A 153 2.12 8.68 -0.04
C LEU A 153 2.05 7.97 -1.38
N ARG A 154 3.19 7.86 -2.08
CA ARG A 154 3.29 6.94 -3.22
C ARG A 154 3.49 5.53 -2.68
N VAL A 155 2.58 4.62 -3.01
CA VAL A 155 2.64 3.21 -2.65
C VAL A 155 2.90 2.42 -3.93
N ASN A 156 3.93 1.58 -3.91
CA ASN A 156 4.17 0.57 -4.93
C ASN A 156 4.12 -0.80 -4.26
N VAL A 157 3.36 -1.74 -4.82
CA VAL A 157 3.34 -3.13 -4.38
C VAL A 157 3.67 -4.01 -5.57
N ILE A 158 4.77 -4.75 -5.46
CA ILE A 158 5.28 -5.64 -6.49
C ILE A 158 5.01 -7.08 -6.03
N HIS A 159 4.43 -7.90 -6.90
CA HIS A 159 4.31 -9.34 -6.73
C HIS A 159 5.10 -10.02 -7.85
N ASP A 160 6.21 -10.64 -7.49
CA ASP A 160 6.97 -11.55 -8.34
C ASP A 160 6.47 -12.97 -8.08
N VAL A 161 5.65 -13.49 -9.00
CA VAL A 161 4.98 -14.78 -8.81
C VAL A 161 6.00 -15.92 -8.89
N GLY A 162 6.95 -15.84 -9.84
CA GLY A 162 7.95 -16.89 -10.04
C GLY A 162 8.92 -17.01 -8.88
N ALA A 163 9.33 -15.89 -8.30
CA ALA A 163 10.17 -15.87 -7.10
C ALA A 163 9.37 -16.04 -5.80
N SER A 164 8.04 -16.14 -5.85
CA SER A 164 7.14 -16.13 -4.70
C SER A 164 7.47 -15.01 -3.72
N ARG A 165 7.51 -13.76 -4.21
CA ARG A 165 7.93 -12.60 -3.41
C ARG A 165 7.04 -11.38 -3.62
N LEU A 166 6.64 -10.77 -2.51
CA LEU A 166 6.02 -9.46 -2.45
C LEU A 166 7.02 -8.42 -1.97
N THR A 167 7.00 -7.24 -2.56
CA THR A 167 7.80 -6.09 -2.10
C THR A 167 6.93 -4.84 -2.06
N VAL A 168 7.00 -4.08 -0.97
CA VAL A 168 6.25 -2.82 -0.80
C VAL A 168 7.24 -1.67 -0.69
N PHE A 169 6.99 -0.62 -1.47
CA PHE A 169 7.71 0.64 -1.39
C PHE A 169 6.76 1.75 -0.98
N ILE A 170 7.25 2.64 -0.12
CA ILE A 170 6.57 3.88 0.26
C ILE A 170 7.50 5.03 -0.12
N ASN A 171 7.00 5.97 -0.94
CA ASN A 171 7.76 7.09 -1.48
C ASN A 171 9.09 6.68 -2.14
N GLY A 172 9.10 5.52 -2.82
CA GLY A 172 10.29 4.97 -3.48
C GLY A 172 11.27 4.23 -2.56
N GLN A 173 11.05 4.22 -1.25
CA GLN A 173 11.87 3.44 -0.33
C GLN A 173 11.25 2.07 -0.08
N GLN A 174 12.03 1.00 -0.18
CA GLN A 174 11.56 -0.34 0.16
C GLN A 174 11.29 -0.41 1.67
N LYS A 175 10.08 -0.83 2.04
CA LYS A 175 9.64 -0.95 3.43
C LYS A 175 9.33 -2.38 3.86
N LEU A 176 9.02 -3.25 2.90
CA LEU A 176 8.65 -4.64 3.15
C LEU A 176 9.14 -5.54 2.02
N SER A 177 9.60 -6.75 2.37
CA SER A 177 9.80 -7.85 1.44
C SER A 177 9.36 -9.14 2.15
N GLU A 178 8.34 -9.81 1.65
CA GLU A 178 7.77 -11.02 2.25
C GLU A 178 7.54 -12.10 1.18
N PRO A 179 7.48 -13.38 1.56
CA PRO A 179 7.04 -14.43 0.65
C PRO A 179 5.63 -14.19 0.10
N GLY A 180 5.39 -14.63 -1.14
CA GLY A 180 4.06 -14.82 -1.67
C GLY A 180 3.32 -15.92 -0.90
N ARG A 181 2.00 -16.03 -1.10
CA ARG A 181 1.17 -17.04 -0.43
C ARG A 181 0.62 -18.10 -1.38
N GLY A 182 1.30 -18.32 -2.51
CA GLY A 182 0.86 -19.24 -3.57
C GLY A 182 -0.44 -18.79 -4.24
N GLY A 183 -1.17 -19.71 -4.86
CA GLY A 183 -2.39 -19.43 -5.62
C GLY A 183 -2.14 -19.32 -7.12
N ASN A 184 -3.21 -19.45 -7.90
CA ASN A 184 -3.12 -19.57 -9.37
C ASN A 184 -3.76 -18.38 -10.12
N SER A 185 -4.27 -17.38 -9.39
CA SER A 185 -4.85 -16.17 -9.97
C SER A 185 -4.82 -15.06 -8.94
N HIS A 186 -4.27 -13.91 -9.34
CA HIS A 186 -4.08 -12.74 -8.51
C HIS A 186 -4.63 -11.49 -9.17
N TYR A 187 -5.03 -10.52 -8.36
CA TYR A 187 -5.39 -9.20 -8.82
C TYR A 187 -5.24 -8.17 -7.70
N PHE A 188 -5.06 -6.91 -8.09
CA PHE A 188 -4.93 -5.81 -7.15
C PHE A 188 -6.29 -5.27 -6.70
N LYS A 189 -6.35 -4.82 -5.45
CA LYS A 189 -7.48 -4.05 -4.93
C LYS A 189 -6.98 -2.85 -4.15
N PHE A 190 -7.75 -1.77 -4.15
CA PHE A 190 -7.45 -0.59 -3.32
C PHE A 190 -8.73 0.16 -2.92
N GLY A 191 -8.71 0.81 -1.76
CA GLY A 191 -9.85 1.55 -1.22
C GLY A 191 -9.91 1.47 0.28
N VAL A 192 -11.04 1.04 0.84
CA VAL A 192 -11.22 0.75 2.27
C VAL A 192 -11.98 -0.56 2.44
N TYR A 193 -11.37 -1.50 3.15
CA TYR A 193 -12.02 -2.76 3.57
C TYR A 193 -11.82 -2.95 5.07
N THR A 194 -12.93 -2.82 5.81
CA THR A 194 -12.96 -2.85 7.28
C THR A 194 -12.33 -4.13 7.83
N GLN A 195 -11.49 -3.99 8.85
CA GLN A 195 -10.81 -5.07 9.57
C GLN A 195 -11.25 -5.10 11.03
N ARG A 196 -10.42 -5.66 11.92
CA ARG A 196 -10.64 -5.64 13.37
C ARG A 196 -10.32 -4.25 13.92
N GLU A 197 -10.87 -3.91 15.09
CA GLU A 197 -10.58 -2.65 15.80
C GLU A 197 -10.81 -1.39 14.92
N ALA A 198 -11.85 -1.44 14.10
CA ALA A 198 -12.17 -0.40 13.15
C ALA A 198 -12.67 0.89 13.81
N SER A 199 -12.26 2.03 13.28
CA SER A 199 -12.89 3.31 13.59
C SER A 199 -14.33 3.35 13.05
N SER A 200 -15.17 4.24 13.60
CA SER A 200 -16.57 4.38 13.17
C SER A 200 -16.70 4.75 11.69
N ARG A 201 -15.74 5.52 11.17
CA ARG A 201 -15.58 5.88 9.77
C ARG A 201 -14.14 5.61 9.34
N MET A 202 -13.98 4.98 8.18
CA MET A 202 -12.69 4.74 7.55
C MET A 202 -12.72 5.31 6.13
N GLU A 203 -11.67 6.04 5.76
CA GLU A 203 -11.60 6.68 4.45
C GLU A 203 -10.20 6.55 3.86
N SER A 204 -10.12 6.38 2.55
CA SER A 204 -8.90 6.56 1.78
C SER A 204 -9.20 7.31 0.49
N ARG A 205 -8.20 8.05 0.00
CA ARG A 205 -8.27 8.79 -1.25
C ARG A 205 -7.11 8.38 -2.12
N TRP A 206 -7.37 8.13 -3.39
CA TRP A 206 -6.39 7.58 -4.31
C TRP A 206 -6.35 8.39 -5.61
N LYS A 207 -5.15 8.63 -6.12
CA LYS A 207 -4.90 9.22 -7.44
C LYS A 207 -3.69 8.57 -8.10
N ASN A 208 -3.55 8.79 -9.41
CA ASN A 208 -2.42 8.30 -10.20
C ASN A 208 -2.25 6.76 -10.09
N VAL A 209 -3.37 6.02 -10.11
CA VAL A 209 -3.35 4.56 -10.01
C VAL A 209 -2.89 3.97 -11.34
N ARG A 210 -1.86 3.11 -11.28
CA ARG A 210 -1.29 2.40 -12.43
C ARG A 210 -1.08 0.94 -12.07
N ILE A 211 -1.22 0.07 -13.07
CA ILE A 211 -0.72 -1.29 -13.01
C ILE A 211 0.43 -1.38 -14.01
N LEU A 212 1.52 -2.03 -13.62
CA LEU A 212 2.66 -2.27 -14.48
C LEU A 212 3.05 -3.74 -14.42
N LYS A 213 3.70 -4.21 -15.47
CA LYS A 213 4.23 -5.57 -15.53
C LYS A 213 5.64 -5.62 -16.09
N LYS A 214 6.37 -6.66 -15.73
CA LYS A 214 7.60 -7.14 -16.35
C LYS A 214 7.37 -8.56 -16.83
N ASN A 215 7.97 -8.85 -17.98
CA ASN A 215 8.15 -10.21 -18.46
C ASN A 215 9.41 -10.80 -17.83
#